data_AF-A0A836QSI9-F1
#
_entry.id   AF-A0A836QSI9-F1
#
_cell.length_a   1.000
_cell.length_b   1.000
_cell.length_c   1.000
_cell.angle_alpha   90.00
_cell.angle_beta   90.00
_cell.angle_gamma   90.00
#
_symmetry.space_group_name_H-M   'P 1'
#
loop_
_entity.id
_entity.type
_entity.pdbx_description
1 polymer ?
#
loop_
_entity_poly.entity_id
_entity_poly.type
_entity_poly.pdbx_seq_one_letter_code
_entity_poly.pdbx_strand_id
1 'polypeptide(L)'
;ISNYFDSSFTVTTSKHLQDQYIKDIPFLKPVLRVPAAIDLVGMVQRQGLATTSDVVDHFQTRLLRLPLSSEHRDVLIGFLTRELGTKEIGAAISYLEEPLRMLVHLIMSTPEYQLS
;
A
#
# COMPACT_ATOMS: atom_id res chain seq x y z
N ILE A 1 56.17 40.12 3.61
CA ILE A 1 56.22 38.63 3.53
C ILE A 1 55.05 38.14 4.37
N SER A 2 54.04 37.39 3.94
CA SER A 2 53.46 37.03 2.64
C SER A 2 52.08 36.48 3.02
N ASN A 3 51.01 37.26 2.89
CA ASN A 3 49.66 36.80 3.20
C ASN A 3 48.99 36.38 1.88
N TYR A 4 49.30 35.17 1.44
CA TYR A 4 48.56 34.45 0.41
C TYR A 4 48.13 33.13 1.04
N PHE A 5 47.01 33.15 1.77
CA PHE A 5 46.33 31.92 2.14
C PHE A 5 45.42 31.56 0.96
N ASP A 6 45.89 30.60 0.18
CA ASP A 6 45.28 30.13 -1.05
C ASP A 6 43.91 29.48 -0.76
N SER A 7 42.84 30.22 -1.04
CA SER A 7 41.46 29.76 -0.94
C SER A 7 41.07 28.75 -2.03
N SER A 8 41.98 28.37 -2.92
CA SER A 8 41.72 27.36 -3.96
C SER A 8 41.91 25.91 -3.49
N PHE A 9 42.50 25.67 -2.31
CA PHE A 9 42.74 24.32 -1.78
C PHE A 9 41.49 23.66 -1.15
N THR A 10 40.48 24.45 -0.75
CA THR A 10 39.33 23.92 0.03
C THR A 10 38.18 23.43 -0.85
N VAL A 11 37.98 24.03 -2.03
CA VAL A 11 36.83 23.72 -2.91
C VAL A 11 37.03 22.41 -3.67
N THR A 12 38.23 22.19 -4.23
CA THR A 12 38.56 20.99 -5.00
C THR A 12 38.57 19.74 -4.14
N THR A 13 39.10 19.84 -2.91
CA THR A 13 39.14 18.73 -1.95
C THR A 13 37.74 18.38 -1.43
N SER A 14 36.88 19.37 -1.18
CA SER A 14 35.48 19.14 -0.76
C SER A 14 34.63 18.50 -1.86
N LYS A 15 34.80 18.94 -3.11
CA LYS A 15 34.13 18.31 -4.26
C LYS A 15 34.62 16.88 -4.49
N HIS A 16 35.92 16.64 -4.39
CA HIS A 16 36.51 15.32 -4.55
C HIS A 16 36.02 14.34 -3.47
N LEU A 17 35.83 14.80 -2.22
CA LEU A 17 35.27 13.99 -1.14
C LEU A 17 33.77 13.71 -1.31
N GLN A 18 32.99 14.67 -1.85
CA GLN A 18 31.57 14.46 -2.18
C GLN A 18 31.39 13.47 -3.33
N ASP A 19 32.19 13.62 -4.39
CA ASP A 19 32.17 12.72 -5.55
C ASP A 19 32.61 11.30 -5.14
N GLN A 20 33.52 11.17 -4.17
CA GLN A 20 33.89 9.88 -3.58
C GLN A 20 32.75 9.29 -2.73
N TYR A 21 32.11 10.09 -1.87
CA TYR A 21 30.99 9.63 -1.04
C TYR A 21 29.80 9.14 -1.88
N ILE A 22 29.50 9.80 -3.00
CA ILE A 22 28.42 9.39 -3.92
C ILE A 22 28.78 8.10 -4.67
N LYS A 23 30.07 7.87 -4.98
CA LYS A 23 30.53 6.61 -5.58
C LYS A 23 30.43 5.41 -4.65
N ASP A 24 30.53 5.63 -3.34
CA ASP A 24 30.49 4.56 -2.33
C ASP A 24 29.06 4.19 -1.90
N ILE A 25 28.03 4.85 -2.44
CA ILE A 25 26.63 4.44 -2.27
C ILE A 25 26.37 3.22 -3.18
N PRO A 26 26.07 2.04 -2.63
CA PRO A 26 25.72 0.89 -3.45
C PRO A 26 24.49 1.23 -4.28
N PHE A 27 24.57 0.99 -5.60
CA PHE A 27 23.45 1.16 -6.52
C PHE A 27 22.33 0.21 -6.10
N LEU A 28 21.35 0.71 -5.33
CA LEU A 28 20.21 -0.08 -4.90
C LEU A 28 19.42 -0.47 -6.14
N LYS A 29 19.35 -1.78 -6.43
CA LYS A 29 18.49 -2.28 -7.49
C LYS A 29 17.06 -1.80 -7.19
N PRO A 30 16.42 -1.07 -8.11
CA PRO A 30 15.04 -0.64 -7.90
C PRO A 30 14.18 -1.87 -7.62
N VAL A 31 13.46 -1.86 -6.49
CA VAL A 31 12.42 -2.86 -6.25
C VAL A 31 11.33 -2.59 -7.28
N LEU A 32 11.10 -3.57 -8.16
CA LEU A 32 10.00 -3.51 -9.12
C LEU A 32 8.69 -3.42 -8.32
N ARG A 33 7.99 -2.29 -8.45
CA ARG A 33 6.68 -2.08 -7.86
C ARG A 33 5.63 -2.77 -8.73
N VAL A 34 5.54 -4.09 -8.61
CA VAL A 34 4.45 -4.87 -9.19
C VAL A 34 3.42 -5.11 -8.09
N PRO A 35 2.11 -4.90 -8.34
CA PRO A 35 1.09 -5.23 -7.37
C PRO A 35 1.16 -6.72 -7.01
N ALA A 36 0.78 -7.07 -5.79
CA ALA A 36 0.75 -8.46 -5.36
C ALA A 36 -0.14 -9.29 -6.31
N ALA A 37 0.41 -10.38 -6.83
CA ALA A 37 -0.30 -11.32 -7.70
C ALA A 37 -1.26 -12.20 -6.87
N ILE A 38 -2.35 -11.59 -6.40
CA ILE A 38 -3.38 -12.23 -5.59
C ILE A 38 -4.68 -12.29 -6.40
N ASP A 39 -5.21 -13.50 -6.57
CA ASP A 39 -6.52 -13.77 -7.18
C ASP A 39 -7.64 -13.53 -6.15
N LEU A 40 -8.02 -12.27 -5.97
CA LEU A 40 -9.05 -11.85 -5.02
C LEU A 40 -10.45 -12.31 -5.45
N VAL A 41 -10.77 -12.21 -6.76
CA VAL A 41 -12.06 -12.64 -7.30
C VAL A 41 -12.26 -14.14 -7.10
N GLY A 42 -11.25 -14.95 -7.41
CA GLY A 42 -11.32 -16.37 -7.17
C GLY A 42 -11.38 -16.72 -5.68
N MET A 43 -10.81 -15.91 -4.77
CA MET A 43 -11.02 -16.13 -3.33
C MET A 43 -12.50 -15.96 -2.95
N VAL A 44 -13.13 -14.88 -3.42
CA VAL A 44 -14.56 -14.61 -3.18
C VAL A 44 -15.43 -15.73 -3.76
N GLN A 45 -15.15 -16.18 -4.99
CA GLN A 45 -15.90 -17.26 -5.64
C GLN A 45 -15.71 -18.61 -4.95
N ARG A 46 -14.48 -18.98 -4.59
CA ARG A 46 -14.19 -20.26 -3.90
C ARG A 46 -14.84 -20.32 -2.51
N GLN A 47 -15.00 -19.18 -1.86
CA GLN A 47 -15.66 -19.07 -0.55
C GLN A 47 -17.18 -18.90 -0.66
N GLY A 48 -17.72 -18.73 -1.88
CA GLY A 48 -19.17 -18.59 -2.10
C GLY A 48 -19.77 -17.34 -1.48
N LEU A 49 -18.99 -16.25 -1.39
CA LEU A 49 -19.45 -15.02 -0.74
C LEU A 49 -20.49 -14.31 -1.63
N ALA A 50 -21.69 -14.11 -1.10
CA ALA A 50 -22.83 -13.64 -1.88
C ALA A 50 -23.00 -12.12 -1.78
N THR A 51 -22.72 -11.55 -0.62
CA THR A 51 -22.98 -10.12 -0.34
C THR A 51 -21.72 -9.31 -0.08
N THR A 52 -21.81 -7.99 -0.21
CA THR A 52 -20.74 -7.07 0.17
C THR A 52 -20.35 -7.18 1.64
N SER A 53 -21.30 -7.52 2.52
CA SER A 53 -21.05 -7.81 3.94
C SER A 53 -20.15 -9.03 4.11
N ASP A 54 -20.48 -10.14 3.43
CA ASP A 54 -19.71 -11.39 3.53
C ASP A 54 -18.27 -11.20 3.05
N VAL A 55 -18.10 -10.40 2.00
CA VAL A 55 -16.77 -10.05 1.46
C VAL A 55 -15.96 -9.26 2.47
N VAL A 56 -16.53 -8.20 3.06
CA VAL A 56 -15.83 -7.40 4.07
C VAL A 56 -15.48 -8.26 5.28
N ASP A 57 -16.41 -9.09 5.76
CA ASP A 57 -16.20 -10.02 6.87
C ASP A 57 -15.08 -11.03 6.59
N HIS A 58 -15.07 -11.63 5.40
CA HIS A 58 -14.03 -12.56 5.01
C HIS A 58 -12.65 -11.90 5.02
N PHE A 59 -12.51 -10.72 4.42
CA PHE A 59 -11.21 -10.07 4.29
C PHE A 59 -10.74 -9.46 5.62
N GLN A 60 -11.62 -8.92 6.47
CA GLN A 60 -11.19 -8.43 7.79
C GLN A 60 -10.65 -9.57 8.66
N THR A 61 -11.33 -10.73 8.71
CA THR A 61 -10.89 -11.88 9.52
C THR A 61 -9.61 -12.50 8.98
N ARG A 62 -9.39 -12.41 7.67
CA ARG A 62 -8.21 -12.96 7.02
C ARG A 62 -6.97 -12.07 7.15
N LEU A 63 -7.15 -10.76 7.10
CA LEU A 63 -6.05 -9.79 7.01
C LEU A 63 -5.69 -9.18 8.38
N LEU A 64 -6.68 -9.04 9.27
CA LEU A 64 -6.50 -8.39 10.57
C LEU A 64 -6.45 -9.44 11.69
N ARG A 65 -5.62 -9.18 12.69
CA ARG A 65 -5.59 -9.99 13.92
C ARG A 65 -6.72 -9.64 14.89
N LEU A 66 -7.14 -8.38 14.87
CA LEU A 66 -8.20 -7.85 15.71
C LEU A 66 -9.38 -7.46 14.80
N PRO A 67 -10.62 -7.78 15.22
CA PRO A 67 -11.79 -7.41 14.43
C PRO A 67 -11.94 -5.90 14.38
N LEU A 68 -12.51 -5.39 13.29
CA LEU A 68 -12.88 -3.98 13.19
C LEU A 68 -14.05 -3.67 14.13
N SER A 69 -14.17 -2.41 14.55
CA SER A 69 -15.39 -1.93 15.19
C SER A 69 -16.56 -2.09 14.21
N SER A 70 -17.78 -2.21 14.74
CA SER A 70 -18.99 -2.30 13.91
C SER A 70 -19.15 -1.08 13.00
N GLU A 71 -18.77 0.11 13.48
CA GLU A 71 -18.79 1.35 12.70
C GLU A 71 -17.83 1.30 11.50
N HIS A 72 -16.58 0.90 11.70
CA HIS A 72 -15.61 0.81 10.60
C HIS A 72 -15.97 -0.28 9.60
N ARG A 73 -16.48 -1.41 10.10
CA ARG A 73 -17.03 -2.48 9.26
C ARG A 73 -18.14 -1.96 8.35
N ASP A 74 -19.10 -1.22 8.91
CA ASP A 74 -20.24 -0.69 8.16
C ASP A 74 -19.80 0.37 7.12
N VAL A 75 -18.76 1.15 7.42
CA VAL A 75 -18.13 2.06 6.46
C VAL A 75 -17.53 1.29 5.27
N LEU A 76 -16.80 0.20 5.51
CA LEU A 76 -16.22 -0.63 4.44
C LEU A 76 -17.30 -1.31 3.59
N ILE A 77 -18.39 -1.78 4.21
CA ILE A 77 -19.53 -2.35 3.49
C ILE A 77 -20.20 -1.29 2.62
N GLY A 78 -20.39 -0.08 3.17
CA GLY A 78 -20.94 1.05 2.44
C GLY A 78 -20.06 1.49 1.28
N PHE A 79 -18.74 1.49 1.46
CA PHE A 79 -17.75 1.72 0.40
C PHE A 79 -17.90 0.68 -0.71
N LEU A 80 -17.80 -0.61 -0.39
CA LEU A 80 -17.84 -1.67 -1.40
C LEU A 80 -19.19 -1.70 -2.15
N THR A 81 -20.30 -1.51 -1.43
CA THR A 81 -21.64 -1.45 -2.03
C THR A 81 -21.78 -0.27 -3.00
N ARG A 82 -21.14 0.86 -2.70
CA ARG A 82 -21.14 2.05 -3.56
C ARG A 82 -20.32 1.81 -4.82
N GLU A 83 -19.13 1.25 -4.70
CA GLU A 83 -18.26 0.94 -5.84
C GLU A 83 -18.89 -0.09 -6.78
N LEU A 84 -19.60 -1.08 -6.23
CA LEU A 84 -20.29 -2.09 -7.04
C LEU A 84 -21.66 -1.63 -7.56
N GLY A 85 -22.25 -0.58 -6.98
CA GLY A 85 -23.63 -0.17 -7.26
C GLY A 85 -24.70 -1.18 -6.81
N THR A 86 -24.31 -2.24 -6.10
CA THR A 86 -25.16 -3.34 -5.65
C THR A 86 -24.57 -3.98 -4.39
N LYS A 87 -25.42 -4.67 -3.63
CA LYS A 87 -25.00 -5.50 -2.50
C LYS A 87 -24.66 -6.92 -2.91
N GLU A 88 -25.14 -7.36 -4.08
CA GLU A 88 -25.01 -8.72 -4.58
C GLU A 88 -23.74 -8.87 -5.41
N ILE A 89 -22.81 -9.71 -4.97
CA ILE A 89 -21.53 -9.95 -5.65
C ILE A 89 -21.75 -10.57 -7.03
N GLY A 90 -22.74 -11.47 -7.15
CA GLY A 90 -23.05 -12.14 -8.42
C GLY A 90 -23.37 -11.18 -9.56
N ALA A 91 -23.96 -10.02 -9.27
CA ALA A 91 -24.29 -9.01 -10.26
C ALA A 91 -23.08 -8.18 -10.72
N ALA A 92 -21.97 -8.23 -9.98
CA ALA A 92 -20.79 -7.40 -10.21
C ALA A 92 -19.50 -8.18 -10.57
N ILE A 93 -19.60 -9.51 -10.75
CA ILE A 93 -18.44 -10.40 -10.98
C ILE A 93 -17.50 -9.91 -12.10
N SER A 94 -18.03 -9.35 -13.19
CA SER A 94 -17.22 -8.94 -14.34
C SER A 94 -16.29 -7.74 -14.08
N TYR A 95 -16.55 -6.97 -13.04
CA TYR A 95 -15.74 -5.79 -12.65
C TYR A 95 -15.35 -5.81 -11.17
N LEU A 96 -15.49 -6.96 -10.50
CA LEU A 96 -15.27 -7.11 -9.06
C LEU A 96 -13.81 -6.90 -8.62
N GLU A 97 -12.85 -7.12 -9.52
CA GLU A 97 -11.43 -7.09 -9.15
C GLU A 97 -10.97 -5.73 -8.62
N GLU A 98 -11.32 -4.64 -9.31
CA GLU A 98 -10.85 -3.30 -8.93
C GLU A 98 -11.42 -2.86 -7.57
N PRO A 99 -12.74 -2.96 -7.30
CA PRO A 99 -13.29 -2.65 -5.98
C PRO A 99 -12.72 -3.53 -4.85
N LEU A 100 -12.42 -4.81 -5.12
CA LEU A 100 -11.76 -5.68 -4.14
C LEU A 100 -10.33 -5.23 -3.83
N ARG A 101 -9.57 -4.79 -4.85
CA ARG A 101 -8.22 -4.25 -4.64
C ARG A 101 -8.26 -2.99 -3.79
N MET A 102 -9.21 -2.10 -4.05
CA MET A 102 -9.41 -0.89 -3.24
C MET A 102 -9.84 -1.24 -1.81
N LEU A 103 -10.76 -2.19 -1.62
CA LEU A 103 -11.17 -2.64 -0.30
C LEU A 103 -10.00 -3.20 0.51
N VAL A 104 -9.23 -4.13 -0.07
CA VAL A 104 -8.05 -4.70 0.58
C VAL A 104 -7.02 -3.62 0.87
N HIS A 105 -6.82 -2.68 -0.05
CA HIS A 105 -5.96 -1.53 0.19
C HIS A 105 -6.43 -0.70 1.39
N LEU A 106 -7.73 -0.38 1.49
CA LEU A 106 -8.29 0.36 2.62
C LEU A 106 -8.10 -0.38 3.94
N ILE A 107 -8.46 -1.67 3.99
CA ILE A 107 -8.28 -2.53 5.18
C ILE A 107 -6.82 -2.54 5.64
N MET A 108 -5.87 -2.59 4.71
CA MET A 108 -4.44 -2.63 5.01
C MET A 108 -3.82 -1.24 5.25
N SER A 109 -4.53 -0.17 4.87
CA SER A 109 -4.09 1.21 5.00
C SER A 109 -4.69 1.91 6.20
N THR A 110 -5.59 1.27 6.95
CA THR A 110 -6.01 1.81 8.24
C THR A 110 -4.86 1.65 9.24
N PRO A 111 -4.27 2.75 9.73
CA PRO A 111 -3.10 2.73 10.61
C PRO A 111 -3.49 2.65 12.09
N GLU A 112 -4.68 2.13 12.41
CA GLU A 112 -5.32 2.23 13.73
C GLU A 112 -4.64 1.47 14.88
N TYR A 113 -3.34 1.16 14.71
CA TYR A 113 -2.41 0.74 15.77
C TYR A 113 -1.10 1.56 15.84
N GLN A 114 -1.00 2.73 15.20
CA GLN A 114 0.22 3.54 15.31
C GLN A 114 0.24 4.49 16.52
N LEU A 115 -0.89 4.90 17.12
CA LEU A 115 -0.89 5.75 18.32
C LEU A 115 -2.17 5.58 19.15
N SER A 116 -2.05 4.89 20.28
CA SER A 116 -2.71 5.23 21.55
C SER A 116 -1.89 4.63 22.67
#